data_AF-A0A7D5VC52-F1
#
_entry.id   AF-A0A7D5VC52-F1
#
_cell.length_a   1.000
_cell.length_b   1.000
_cell.length_c   1.000
_cell.angle_alpha   90.00
_cell.angle_beta   90.00
_cell.angle_gamma   90.00
#
_symmetry.space_group_name_H-M   'P 1'
#
loop_
_entity.id
_entity.type
_entity.pdbx_description
1 polymer ?
#
loop_
_entity_poly.entity_id
_entity_poly.type
_entity_poly.pdbx_seq_one_letter_code
_entity_poly.pdbx_strand_id
1 'polypeptide(L)' 'MRLIQAFLAAGMPSGTIAEMAPCMSEPTEDRARRALEIMGRERARLSEAIDGLAAARDALDHLIEDNQTYLARSADGGR' A
#
# COMPACT_ATOMS: atom_id res chain seq x y z
N MET A 1 -0.60 -16.91 -11.08
CA MET A 1 -1.06 -15.54 -11.38
C MET A 1 -1.37 -14.67 -10.14
N ARG A 2 -0.83 -14.96 -8.95
CA ARG A 2 -1.13 -14.18 -7.73
C ARG A 2 -0.40 -12.82 -7.68
N LEU A 3 0.76 -12.72 -8.32
CA LEU A 3 1.59 -11.50 -8.29
C LEU A 3 0.99 -10.34 -9.09
N ILE A 4 0.49 -10.60 -10.30
CA ILE A 4 -0.18 -9.57 -11.13
C ILE A 4 -1.43 -9.06 -10.41
N GLN A 5 -2.21 -9.96 -9.79
CA GLN A 5 -3.37 -9.57 -8.99
C GLN A 5 -2.98 -8.68 -7.81
N ALA A 6 -1.86 -8.98 -7.13
CA ALA A 6 -1.35 -8.15 -6.05
C ALA A 6 -0.96 -6.74 -6.53
N PHE A 7 -0.29 -6.62 -7.68
CA PHE A 7 0.03 -5.30 -8.27
C PHE A 7 -1.21 -4.51 -8.67
N LEU A 8 -2.19 -5.18 -9.30
CA LEU A 8 -3.46 -4.54 -9.65
C LEU A 8 -4.24 -4.08 -8.41
N ALA A 9 -4.30 -4.90 -7.36
CA ALA A 9 -4.93 -4.54 -6.09
C ALA A 9 -4.21 -3.37 -5.40
N ALA A 10 -2.91 -3.23 -5.61
CA ALA A 10 -2.10 -2.10 -5.14
C ALA A 10 -2.19 -0.86 -6.06
N GLY A 11 -3.11 -0.86 -7.02
CA GLY A 11 -3.38 0.26 -7.92
C GLY A 11 -2.32 0.47 -9.00
N MET A 12 -1.49 -0.54 -9.29
CA MET A 12 -0.49 -0.44 -10.35
C MET A 12 -1.15 -0.58 -11.73
N PRO A 13 -0.86 0.31 -12.70
CA PRO A 13 -1.38 0.21 -14.05
C PRO A 13 -0.88 -1.06 -14.76
N SER A 14 -1.75 -1.69 -15.57
CA SER A 14 -1.38 -2.87 -16.37
C SER A 14 -0.23 -2.61 -17.34
N GLY A 15 -0.14 -1.39 -17.90
CA GLY A 15 0.98 -0.95 -18.72
C GLY A 15 2.31 -0.95 -17.95
N THR A 16 2.30 -0.40 -16.73
CA THR A 16 3.47 -0.42 -15.83
C THR A 16 3.90 -1.85 -15.49
N ILE A 17 2.93 -2.76 -15.27
CA ILE A 17 3.21 -4.19 -15.05
C ILE A 17 3.87 -4.81 -16.28
N ALA A 18 3.41 -4.49 -17.49
CA ALA A 18 4.01 -4.97 -18.72
C ALA A 18 5.44 -4.43 -18.93
N GLU A 19 5.71 -3.18 -18.52
CA GLU A 19 7.05 -2.57 -18.60
C GLU A 19 8.07 -3.14 -17.61
N MET A 20 7.62 -3.86 -16.58
CA MET A 20 8.49 -4.65 -15.69
C MET A 20 8.81 -6.05 -16.25
N ALA A 21 8.02 -6.54 -17.21
CA ALA A 21 8.21 -7.85 -17.83
C ALA A 21 9.29 -7.97 -18.94
N PRO A 22 9.92 -6.92 -19.50
CA PRO A 22 10.71 -7.06 -20.72
C PRO A 22 12.04 -7.79 -20.53
N CYS A 23 12.38 -8.26 -19.32
CA CYS A 23 13.52 -9.15 -19.11
C CYS A 23 13.29 -10.58 -19.64
N MET A 24 12.04 -10.98 -19.94
CA MET A 24 11.73 -12.36 -20.36
C MET A 24 11.55 -12.56 -21.88
N SER A 25 11.27 -11.50 -22.65
CA SER A 25 11.07 -11.59 -24.10
C SER A 25 12.30 -11.20 -24.92
N GLU A 26 13.06 -10.20 -24.46
CA GLU A 26 14.26 -9.68 -25.14
C GLU A 26 15.18 -9.04 -24.09
N PRO A 27 16.01 -9.85 -23.42
CA PRO A 27 16.83 -9.39 -22.30
C PRO A 27 18.04 -8.60 -22.81
N THR A 28 17.92 -7.28 -22.81
CA THR A 28 19.07 -6.37 -22.95
C THR A 28 19.34 -5.65 -21.63
N GLU A 29 20.59 -5.27 -21.39
CA GLU A 29 21.00 -4.55 -20.18
C GLU A 29 20.21 -3.25 -19.99
N ASP A 30 19.98 -2.50 -21.06
CA ASP A 30 19.22 -1.25 -21.02
C ASP A 30 17.76 -1.47 -20.62
N ARG A 31 17.14 -2.56 -21.09
CA ARG A 31 15.78 -2.91 -20.70
C ARG A 31 15.70 -3.35 -19.25
N ALA A 32 16.68 -4.11 -18.77
CA ALA A 32 16.76 -4.49 -17.36
C ALA A 32 16.92 -3.26 -16.46
N ARG A 33 17.79 -2.30 -16.83
CA ARG A 33 17.98 -1.04 -16.12
C ARG A 33 16.69 -0.22 -16.05
N ARG A 34 15.99 -0.06 -17.19
CA ARG A 34 14.71 0.65 -17.23
C ARG A 34 13.63 -0.04 -16.38
N ALA A 35 13.55 -1.37 -16.42
CA ALA A 35 12.60 -2.12 -15.59
C ALA A 35 12.89 -1.94 -14.09
N LEU A 36 14.17 -1.92 -13.69
CA LEU A 36 14.58 -1.66 -12.31
C LEU A 36 14.18 -0.24 -11.83
N GLU A 37 14.34 0.77 -12.68
CA GLU A 37 13.89 2.13 -12.34
C GLU A 37 12.38 2.20 -12.12
N ILE A 38 11.59 1.53 -12.96
CA ILE A 38 10.14 1.46 -12.82
C ILE A 38 9.77 0.75 -11.51
N MET A 39 10.37 -0.42 -11.25
CA MET A 39 10.16 -1.17 -10.01
C MET A 39 10.52 -0.34 -8.77
N GLY A 40 11.62 0.42 -8.82
CA GLY A 40 12.03 1.32 -7.74
C GLY A 40 11.02 2.42 -7.46
N ARG A 41 10.50 3.07 -8.50
CA ARG A 41 9.46 4.11 -8.37
C ARG A 41 8.16 3.56 -7.79
N GLU A 42 7.69 2.42 -8.31
CA GLU A 42 6.47 1.80 -7.80
C GLU A 42 6.64 1.33 -6.35
N ARG A 43 7.80 0.78 -5.99
CA ARG A 43 8.09 0.41 -4.60
C ARG A 43 8.04 1.63 -3.67
N ALA A 44 8.60 2.78 -4.09
CA ALA A 44 8.57 4.00 -3.30
C ALA A 44 7.12 4.50 -3.11
N ARG A 45 6.35 4.56 -4.19
CA ARG A 45 4.92 4.94 -4.17
C ARG A 45 4.10 4.04 -3.22
N LEU A 46 4.32 2.73 -3.28
CA LEU A 46 3.63 1.79 -2.39
C LEU A 46 4.02 1.97 -0.93
N SER A 47 5.29 2.27 -0.66
CA SER A 47 5.76 2.49 0.72
C SER A 47 5.11 3.74 1.32
N GLU A 48 5.07 4.85 0.58
CA GLU A 48 4.41 6.09 1.00
C GLU A 48 2.90 5.88 1.26
N ALA A 49 2.22 5.12 0.40
CA ALA A 49 0.81 4.78 0.60
C ALA A 49 0.59 3.92 1.86
N ILE A 50 1.48 2.98 2.15
CA ILE A 50 1.42 2.16 3.37
C ILE A 50 1.63 3.03 4.61
N ASP A 51 2.60 3.94 4.59
CA ASP A 51 2.86 4.86 5.70
C ASP A 51 1.64 5.75 5.97
N GLY A 52 1.00 6.27 4.91
CA GLY A 52 -0.23 7.04 5.03
C GLY A 52 -1.41 6.23 5.60
N LEU A 53 -1.58 4.98 5.16
CA LEU A 53 -2.62 4.09 5.68
C LEU A 53 -2.36 3.69 7.14
N ALA A 54 -1.10 3.46 7.52
CA ALA A 54 -0.72 3.18 8.90
C ALA A 54 -1.04 4.37 9.80
N ALA A 55 -0.65 5.59 9.41
CA ALA A 55 -0.97 6.81 10.17
C ALA A 55 -2.49 7.03 10.30
N ALA A 56 -3.25 6.78 9.24
CA ALA A 56 -4.71 6.88 9.27
C ALA A 56 -5.35 5.84 10.21
N ARG A 57 -4.84 4.60 10.22
CA ARG A 57 -5.28 3.55 11.14
C ARG A 57 -4.97 3.94 12.58
N ASP A 58 -3.76 4.40 12.86
CA ASP A 58 -3.35 4.76 14.22
C ASP A 58 -4.21 5.94 14.76
N ALA A 59 -4.55 6.92 13.90
CA ALA A 59 -5.50 7.98 14.25
C ALA A 59 -6.92 7.44 14.51
N LEU A 60 -7.37 6.46 13.73
CA LEU A 60 -8.66 5.81 13.92
C LEU A 60 -8.70 5.02 15.24
N ASP A 61 -7.61 4.34 15.59
CA ASP A 61 -7.48 3.59 16.84
C ASP A 61 -7.62 4.53 18.06
N HIS A 62 -7.00 5.71 18.04
CA HIS A 62 -7.19 6.71 19.09
C HIS A 62 -8.64 7.19 19.22
N LEU A 63 -9.34 7.43 18.11
CA LEU A 63 -10.76 7.81 18.14
C LEU A 63 -11.63 6.68 18.72
N ILE A 64 -11.29 5.43 18.43
CA ILE A 64 -11.98 4.27 19.00
C ILE A 64 -11.78 4.23 20.52
N GLU A 65 -10.56 4.42 21.01
CA GLU A 65 -10.23 4.46 22.45
C GLU A 65 -10.99 5.57 23.19
N ASP A 66 -11.04 6.77 22.62
CA ASP A 66 -11.78 7.91 23.18
C ASP A 66 -13.27 7.59 23.34
N ASN A 67 -13.87 6.99 22.31
CA ASN A 67 -15.27 6.60 22.33
C ASN A 67 -15.55 5.48 23.34
N GLN A 68 -14.68 4.48 23.42
CA GLN A 68 -14.79 3.42 24.42
C GLN A 68 -14.72 3.97 25.85
N THR A 69 -13.81 4.92 26.09
CA THR A 69 -13.66 5.61 27.38
C THR A 69 -14.92 6.41 27.73
N TYR A 70 -15.49 7.14 26.77
CA TYR A 70 -16.74 7.86 26.98
C TYR A 70 -17.87 6.90 27.37
N LEU A 71 -18.06 5.81 26.62
CA LEU A 71 -19.11 4.82 26.88
C LEU A 71 -18.97 4.17 28.26
N ALA A 72 -17.75 3.83 28.68
CA ALA A 72 -17.49 3.27 30.01
C ALA A 72 -17.90 4.25 31.13
N ARG A 73 -17.49 5.52 31.02
CA ARG A 73 -17.86 6.57 32.00
C ARG A 73 -19.36 6.82 32.06
N SER A 74 -20.04 6.82 30.92
CA SER A 74 -21.50 6.99 30.87
C SER A 74 -22.24 5.82 31.51
N ALA A 75 -21.71 4.60 31.41
CA ALA A 75 -22.28 3.43 32.06
C ALA A 75 -22.11 3.47 33.59
N ASP A 76 -20.99 4.02 34.09
CA ASP A 76 -20.71 4.15 35.53
C ASP A 76 -21.49 5.28 36.20
N GLY A 77 -21.70 6.41 35.51
CA GLY A 77 -22.42 7.58 36.04
C GLY A 77 -23.96 7.49 35.95
N GLY A 78 -24.49 6.48 35.27
CA GLY A 78 -25.94 6.21 35.16
C GLY A 78 -26.48 5.22 36.19
N ARG A 79 -25.69 4.87 37.22
CA ARG A 79 -26.03 3.87 38.24
C ARG A 79 -26.17 4.49 39.63
#